data_AF-A0A3S5CFH9-F1
#
_entry.id   AF-A0A3S5CFH9-F1
#
_cell.length_a   1.000
_cell.length_b   1.000
_cell.length_c   1.000
_cell.angle_alpha   90.00
_cell.angle_beta   90.00
_cell.angle_gamma   90.00
#
_symmetry.space_group_name_H-M   'P 1'
#
loop_
_entity.id
_entity.type
_entity.pdbx_description
1 polymer ?
#
loop_
_entity_poly.entity_id
_entity_poly.type
_entity_poly.pdbx_seq_one_letter_code
_entity_poly.pdbx_strand_id
1 'polypeptide(L)'
;MNILVDECSVWTTALKADRLLNRLPAEQIAHLGDGFEWDVTESDVAIARRYLIGARVRAIALGREIARMATAPDGVLLEHPTLKALAPA
;
A
#
# COMPACT_ATOMS: atom_id res chain seq x y z
N MET A 1 -13.76 -9.19 9.07
CA MET A 1 -12.34 -9.46 9.35
C MET A 1 -11.93 -8.63 10.55
N ASN A 2 -11.65 -9.25 11.69
CA ASN A 2 -11.28 -8.54 12.92
C ASN A 2 -9.76 -8.35 12.90
N ILE A 3 -9.30 -7.15 12.55
CA ILE A 3 -7.87 -6.83 12.55
C ILE A 3 -7.50 -6.47 13.99
N LEU A 4 -6.59 -7.24 14.59
CA LEU A 4 -5.94 -6.83 15.83
C LEU A 4 -5.03 -5.65 15.50
N VAL A 5 -5.43 -4.45 15.93
CA VAL A 5 -4.64 -3.23 15.74
C VAL A 5 -3.97 -2.90 17.06
N ASP A 6 -2.65 -3.07 17.11
CA ASP A 6 -1.80 -2.57 18.18
C ASP A 6 -1.03 -1.31 17.75
N GLU A 7 -0.37 -0.66 18.70
CA GLU A 7 0.40 0.57 18.45
C GLU A 7 1.54 0.35 17.44
N CYS A 8 2.16 -0.83 17.47
CA CYS A 8 3.20 -1.23 16.51
C CYS A 8 2.65 -1.24 15.09
N SER A 9 1.43 -1.74 14.89
CA SER A 9 0.78 -1.81 13.58
C SER A 9 0.52 -0.41 12.99
N VAL A 10 0.06 0.54 13.81
CA VAL A 10 -0.14 1.94 13.36
C VAL A 10 1.19 2.59 12.98
N TRP A 11 2.23 2.38 13.81
CA TRP A 11 3.56 2.90 13.55
C TRP A 11 4.16 2.34 12.25
N THR A 12 4.08 1.02 12.05
CA THR A 12 4.55 0.34 10.83
C THR A 12 3.84 0.88 9.59
N THR A 13 2.51 1.01 9.63
CA THR A 13 1.75 1.58 8.52
C THR A 13 2.11 3.06 8.26
N ALA A 14 2.40 3.85 9.30
CA ALA A 14 2.86 5.23 9.13
C ALA A 14 4.23 5.30 8.43
N LEU A 15 5.18 4.43 8.79
CA LEU A 15 6.49 4.35 8.16
C LEU A 15 6.40 3.92 6.69
N LYS A 16 5.57 2.92 6.37
CA LYS A 16 5.27 2.56 4.98
C LYS A 16 4.77 3.77 4.19
N ALA A 17 3.84 4.53 4.77
CA ALA A 17 3.29 5.73 4.13
C ALA A 17 4.35 6.82 3.92
N ASP A 18 5.22 7.06 4.89
CA ASP A 18 6.28 8.06 4.78
C ASP A 18 7.36 7.66 3.78
N ARG A 19 7.68 6.36 3.66
CA ARG A 19 8.53 5.85 2.59
C ARG A 19 7.91 6.11 1.22
N LEU A 20 6.62 5.79 1.03
CA LEU A 20 5.91 6.04 -0.23
C LEU A 20 5.83 7.53 -0.60
N LEU A 21 5.80 8.41 0.40
CA LEU A 21 5.76 9.86 0.22
C LEU A 21 7.15 10.50 0.10
N ASN A 22 8.23 9.71 0.07
CA ASN A 22 9.63 10.18 0.12
C ASN A 22 9.90 11.14 1.29
N ARG A 23 9.28 10.88 2.44
CA ARG A 23 9.47 11.65 3.69
C ARG A 23 10.40 10.95 4.67
N LEU A 24 10.68 9.67 4.44
CA LEU A 24 11.55 8.88 5.30
C LEU A 24 13.02 9.08 4.90
N PRO A 25 13.92 9.46 5.83
CA PRO A 25 15.35 9.61 5.55
C PRO A 25 15.99 8.31 5.04
N ALA A 26 16.98 8.43 4.16
CA ALA A 26 17.66 7.28 3.57
C ALA A 26 18.39 6.42 4.61
N GLU A 27 18.96 7.05 5.65
CA GLU A 27 19.63 6.37 6.76
C GLU A 27 18.64 5.50 7.55
N GLN A 28 17.41 5.99 7.73
CA GLN A 28 16.36 5.25 8.42
C GLN A 28 15.86 4.07 7.58
N ILE A 29 15.72 4.25 6.26
CA ILE A 29 15.41 3.15 5.35
C ILE A 29 16.50 2.08 5.41
N ALA A 30 17.77 2.49 5.39
CA ALA A 30 18.92 1.59 5.46
C ALA A 30 18.99 0.84 6.80
N HIS A 31 18.69 1.51 7.92
CA HIS A 31 18.67 0.89 9.24
C HIS A 31 17.59 -0.19 9.36
N LEU A 32 16.39 0.07 8.82
CA LEU A 32 15.29 -0.90 8.81
C LEU A 32 15.57 -2.06 7.84
N GLY A 33 16.17 -1.76 6.69
CA GLY A 33 16.61 -2.74 5.69
C GLY A 33 15.47 -3.61 5.15
N ASP A 34 15.84 -4.74 4.58
CA ASP A 34 14.90 -5.71 3.97
C ASP A 34 14.13 -6.55 5.01
N GLY A 35 14.56 -6.50 6.28
CA GLY A 35 13.87 -7.17 7.39
C GLY A 35 12.58 -6.48 7.82
N PHE A 36 12.37 -5.22 7.40
CA PHE A 36 11.13 -4.51 7.63
C PHE A 36 10.11 -4.86 6.55
N GLU A 37 8.87 -5.13 6.97
CA GLU A 37 7.77 -5.46 6.06
C GLU A 37 7.38 -4.22 5.25
N TRP A 38 8.02 -3.99 4.10
CA TRP A 38 7.72 -2.80 3.27
C TRP A 38 6.46 -2.95 2.42
N ASP A 39 6.00 -4.17 2.23
CA ASP A 39 4.83 -4.46 1.42
C ASP A 39 3.56 -3.88 2.04
N VAL A 40 2.73 -3.28 1.17
CA VAL A 40 1.44 -2.73 1.57
C VAL A 40 0.35 -3.78 1.42
N THR A 41 -0.28 -4.10 2.54
CA THR A 41 -1.34 -5.11 2.65
C THR A 41 -2.74 -4.48 2.78
N GLU A 42 -3.80 -5.28 2.69
CA GLU A 42 -5.16 -4.80 2.98
C GLU A 42 -5.32 -4.37 4.45
N SER A 43 -4.59 -5.00 5.36
CA SER A 43 -4.57 -4.62 6.78
C SER A 43 -4.02 -3.20 6.95
N ASP A 44 -2.94 -2.86 6.24
CA ASP A 44 -2.39 -1.50 6.24
C ASP A 44 -3.41 -0.48 5.73
N VAL A 45 -4.21 -0.81 4.71
CA VAL A 45 -5.27 0.08 4.21
C VAL A 45 -6.34 0.32 5.27
N ALA A 46 -6.77 -0.74 5.98
CA ALA A 46 -7.75 -0.63 7.04
C ALA A 46 -7.22 0.22 8.22
N ILE A 47 -5.97 0.00 8.63
CA ILE A 47 -5.28 0.78 9.67
C ILE A 47 -5.15 2.23 9.24
N ALA A 48 -4.68 2.49 8.02
CA ALA A 48 -4.47 3.83 7.50
C ALA A 48 -5.77 4.65 7.50
N ARG A 49 -6.87 4.07 7.02
CA ARG A 49 -8.19 4.73 6.99
C ARG A 49 -8.72 5.09 8.37
N ARG A 50 -8.35 4.33 9.40
CA ARG A 50 -8.88 4.50 10.76
C ARG A 50 -7.98 5.36 11.65
N TYR A 51 -6.66 5.33 11.45
CA TYR A 51 -5.69 5.90 12.40
C TYR A 51 -4.68 6.89 11.79
N LEU A 52 -4.55 6.96 10.47
CA LEU A 52 -3.67 7.94 9.81
C LEU A 52 -4.46 9.14 9.27
N ILE A 53 -3.73 10.20 8.93
CA ILE A 53 -4.33 11.49 8.53
C ILE A 53 -3.77 11.94 7.18
N GLY A 54 -4.64 12.49 6.34
CA GLY A 54 -4.28 13.22 5.13
C GLY A 54 -3.56 12.38 4.08
N ALA A 55 -2.41 12.88 3.60
CA ALA A 55 -1.66 12.26 2.50
C ALA A 55 -1.22 10.81 2.78
N ARG A 56 -0.98 10.45 4.05
CA ARG A 56 -0.58 9.09 4.43
C ARG A 56 -1.66 8.06 4.10
N VAL A 57 -2.94 8.39 4.29
CA VAL A 57 -4.07 7.50 3.94
C VAL A 57 -4.09 7.21 2.45
N ARG A 58 -3.93 8.26 1.63
CA ARG A 58 -3.91 8.13 0.16
C ARG A 58 -2.68 7.38 -0.33
N ALA A 59 -1.52 7.60 0.29
CA ALA A 59 -0.29 6.91 -0.07
C ALA A 59 -0.43 5.40 0.14
N ILE A 60 -0.96 4.96 1.28
CA ILE A 60 -1.19 3.53 1.55
C ILE A 60 -2.21 2.93 0.58
N ALA A 61 -3.33 3.61 0.33
CA ALA A 61 -4.31 3.14 -0.64
C ALA A 61 -3.73 2.98 -2.05
N LEU A 62 -2.94 3.94 -2.51
CA LEU A 62 -2.26 3.89 -3.81
C LEU A 62 -1.18 2.81 -3.84
N GLY A 63 -0.36 2.69 -2.80
CA GLY A 63 0.66 1.66 -2.68
C GLY A 63 0.05 0.25 -2.76
N ARG A 64 -1.13 0.06 -2.16
CA ARG A 64 -1.87 -1.21 -2.27
C ARG A 64 -2.40 -1.47 -3.68
N GLU A 65 -2.89 -0.43 -4.35
CA GLU A 65 -3.32 -0.52 -5.75
C GLU A 65 -2.15 -0.94 -6.64
N ILE A 66 -1.02 -0.25 -6.55
CA ILE A 66 0.21 -0.57 -7.32
C ILE A 66 0.64 -2.02 -7.05
N ALA A 67 0.63 -2.47 -5.79
CA ALA A 67 0.97 -3.85 -5.45
C ALA A 67 0.02 -4.86 -6.12
N ARG A 68 -1.29 -4.57 -6.14
CA ARG A 68 -2.27 -5.41 -6.86
C ARG A 68 -2.00 -5.45 -8.36
N MET A 69 -1.75 -4.29 -8.97
CA MET A 69 -1.42 -4.19 -10.39
C MET A 69 -0.14 -4.97 -10.75
N ALA A 70 0.88 -4.90 -9.89
CA ALA A 70 2.13 -5.64 -10.09
C ALA A 70 1.94 -7.17 -10.04
N THR A 71 1.04 -7.65 -9.17
CA THR A 71 0.75 -9.09 -9.05
C THR A 71 -0.19 -9.63 -10.13
N ALA A 72 -0.99 -8.77 -10.75
CA ALA A 72 -1.96 -9.14 -11.77
C ALA A 72 -1.97 -8.08 -12.90
N PRO A 73 -0.90 -8.00 -13.70
CA PRO A 73 -0.74 -6.95 -14.72
C PRO A 73 -1.87 -6.95 -15.75
N ASP A 74 -2.40 -8.13 -16.08
CA ASP A 74 -3.50 -8.28 -17.04
C ASP A 74 -4.88 -7.99 -16.42
N GLY A 75 -5.02 -8.02 -15.09
CA GLY A 75 -6.29 -7.76 -14.39
C GLY A 75 -6.76 -6.31 -14.56
N VAL A 76 -5.81 -5.37 -14.63
CA VAL A 76 -6.10 -3.95 -14.87
C VAL A 76 -6.65 -3.73 -16.28
N LEU A 77 -6.12 -4.45 -17.27
CA LEU A 77 -6.57 -4.36 -18.66
C LEU A 77 -8.00 -4.92 -18.81
N LEU A 78 -8.36 -5.95 -18.04
CA LEU A 78 -9.68 -6.56 -18.06
C LEU A 78 -10.77 -5.72 -17.36
N GLU A 79 -10.39 -4.90 -16.38
CA GLU A 79 -11.33 -3.98 -15.70
C GLU A 79 -11.38 -2.59 -16.35
N HIS A 80 -10.38 -2.23 -17.17
CA HIS A 80 -10.38 -0.97 -17.89
C HIS A 80 -11.50 -0.96 -18.97
N PRO A 81 -12.46 -0.02 -18.89
CA PRO A 81 -13.70 -0.09 -19.68
C PRO A 81 -13.47 -0.16 -21.19
N THR A 82 -12.42 0.50 -21.69
CA THR A 82 -12.06 0.48 -23.13
C THR A 82 -11.38 -0.81 -23.56
N LEU A 83 -10.62 -1.46 -22.68
CA LEU A 83 -9.82 -2.63 -23.04
C LEU A 83 -10.60 -3.94 -22.84
N LYS A 84 -11.54 -3.96 -21.88
CA LYS A 84 -12.53 -5.02 -21.72
C LYS A 84 -13.33 -5.30 -23.00
N ALA A 85 -13.60 -4.27 -23.80
CA ALA A 85 -14.30 -4.38 -25.08
C ALA A 85 -13.46 -5.02 -26.20
N LEU A 86 -12.14 -5.13 -26.01
CA LEU A 86 -11.18 -5.66 -26.99
C LEU A 86 -10.70 -7.07 -26.64
N ALA A 87 -11.10 -7.62 -25.49
CA ALA A 87 -10.76 -8.98 -25.10
C ALA A 87 -11.55 -10.00 -25.96
N PRO A 88 -10.88 -11.00 -26.58
CA PRO A 88 -11.59 -12.04 -27.33
C PRO A 88 -12.45 -12.88 -26.37
N ALA A 89 -13.65 -13.24 -26.85
CA ALA A 89 -14.65 -14.04 -26.13
C ALA A 89 -14.18 -15.46 -25.80
#